data_AF-A0A7S1Y9C5-F1
#
_entry.id   AF-A0A7S1Y9C5-F1
#
_cell.length_a   1.000
_cell.length_b   1.000
_cell.length_c   1.000
_cell.angle_alpha   90.00
_cell.angle_beta   90.00
_cell.angle_gamma   90.00
#
_symmetry.space_group_name_H-M   'P 1'
#
loop_
_entity.id
_entity.type
_entity.pdbx_description
1 polymer ?
#
loop_
_entity_poly.entity_id
_entity_poly.type
_entity_poly.pdbx_seq_one_letter_code
_entity_poly.pdbx_strand_id
1 'polypeptide(L)'
;CCGDGSVNKTFSYRAVTGEFGPPPPHSFQRKNLVVASPRTGKNGLSQSTKDQLAQGDCILYMERGDGMTFVRKAMLGQESGALAVVVGNNSSASWPYVMKDSKDE
;
A
#
# COMPACT_ATOMS: atom_id res chain seq x y z
N CYS A 1 37.05 18.80 6.08
CA CYS A 1 35.89 18.56 5.21
C CYS A 1 35.57 17.06 5.20
N CYS A 2 34.70 16.59 6.08
CA CYS A 2 34.24 15.20 6.06
C CYS A 2 32.83 15.21 5.46
N GLY A 3 32.70 14.83 4.20
CA GLY A 3 31.40 14.62 3.58
C GLY A 3 30.84 13.29 4.08
N ASP A 4 29.77 13.34 4.87
CA ASP A 4 28.97 12.17 5.20
C ASP A 4 28.29 11.67 3.91
N GLY A 5 28.96 10.75 3.22
CA GLY A 5 28.40 10.00 2.12
C GLY A 5 27.27 9.12 2.63
N SER A 6 26.05 9.66 2.65
CA SER A 6 24.85 8.90 2.98
C SER A 6 24.68 7.78 1.95
N VAL A 7 25.07 6.56 2.33
CA VAL A 7 24.86 5.36 1.51
C VAL A 7 23.36 5.14 1.37
N ASN A 8 22.81 5.33 0.17
CA ASN A 8 21.43 5.02 -0.14
C ASN A 8 21.21 3.51 0.00
N LYS A 9 20.79 3.06 1.19
CA LYS A 9 20.40 1.68 1.43
C LYS A 9 19.10 1.40 0.68
N THR A 10 19.20 0.52 -0.31
CA THR A 10 18.02 0.00 -1.01
C THR A 10 17.62 -1.31 -0.37
N PHE A 11 16.33 -1.45 -0.06
CA PHE A 11 15.77 -2.68 0.47
C PHE A 11 14.87 -3.32 -0.60
N SER A 12 14.93 -4.64 -0.70
CA SER A 12 14.08 -5.41 -1.62
C SER A 12 13.28 -6.43 -0.82
N TYR A 13 11.98 -6.48 -1.09
CA TYR A 13 11.03 -7.34 -0.39
C TYR A 13 10.31 -8.22 -1.41
N ARG A 14 9.93 -9.43 -0.98
CA ARG A 14 8.98 -10.25 -1.75
C ARG A 14 7.57 -9.77 -1.44
N ALA A 15 6.75 -9.63 -2.48
CA ALA A 15 5.34 -9.30 -2.35
C ALA A 15 4.48 -10.38 -3.01
N VAL A 16 3.26 -10.55 -2.51
CA VAL A 16 2.23 -11.39 -3.12
C VAL A 16 1.26 -10.45 -3.84
N THR A 17 1.06 -10.66 -5.14
CA THR A 17 0.07 -9.90 -5.91
C THR A 17 -1.34 -10.28 -5.49
N GLY A 18 -2.27 -9.33 -5.49
CA GLY A 18 -3.68 -9.63 -5.30
C GLY A 18 -4.24 -10.48 -6.44
N GLU A 19 -5.28 -11.26 -6.16
CA GLU A 19 -6.03 -12.01 -7.19
C GLU A 19 -7.01 -11.13 -7.97
N PHE A 20 -6.95 -9.81 -7.76
CA PHE A 20 -7.83 -8.80 -8.36
C PHE A 20 -7.00 -7.64 -8.92
N GLY A 21 -7.63 -6.89 -9.83
CA GLY A 21 -6.98 -5.79 -10.57
C GLY A 21 -6.61 -6.18 -12.00
N PRO A 22 -5.85 -5.34 -12.71
CA PRO A 22 -5.50 -5.59 -14.10
C PRO A 22 -4.57 -6.81 -14.24
N PRO A 23 -4.60 -7.51 -15.39
CA PRO A 23 -3.73 -8.65 -15.63
C PRO A 23 -2.25 -8.20 -15.76
N PRO A 24 -1.28 -8.99 -15.28
CA PRO A 24 0.15 -8.69 -15.45
C PRO A 24 0.57 -8.66 -16.93
N PRO A 25 1.71 -8.03 -17.28
CA PRO A 25 2.72 -7.47 -16.38
C PRO A 25 2.45 -6.02 -15.93
N HIS A 26 2.74 -5.74 -14.66
CA HIS A 26 2.72 -4.39 -14.09
C HIS A 26 4.13 -3.91 -13.83
N SER A 27 4.50 -2.75 -14.38
CA SER A 27 5.79 -2.11 -14.14
C SER A 27 5.57 -0.67 -13.70
N PHE A 28 5.99 -0.36 -12.48
CA PHE A 28 6.02 1.00 -11.97
C PHE A 28 7.46 1.52 -12.01
N GLN A 29 7.65 2.71 -12.55
CA GLN A 29 8.88 3.47 -12.28
C GLN A 29 8.92 3.87 -10.79
N ARG A 30 10.04 4.37 -10.29
CA ARG A 30 10.18 4.81 -8.89
C ARG A 30 9.07 5.81 -8.54
N LYS A 31 8.13 5.41 -7.70
CA LYS A 31 7.00 6.21 -7.23
C LYS A 31 7.10 6.51 -5.74
N ASN A 32 6.46 7.58 -5.30
CA ASN A 32 6.40 7.93 -3.89
C ASN A 32 5.46 6.98 -3.16
N LEU A 33 5.88 6.53 -1.97
CA LEU A 33 5.03 5.74 -1.08
C LEU A 33 4.36 6.69 -0.09
N VAL A 34 3.04 6.71 -0.09
CA VAL A 34 2.23 7.48 0.87
C VAL A 34 1.65 6.52 1.89
N VAL A 35 1.90 6.77 3.17
CA VAL A 35 1.32 5.97 4.26
C VAL A 35 -0.09 6.46 4.54
N ALA A 36 -1.07 5.56 4.54
CA ALA A 36 -2.43 5.90 4.89
C ALA A 36 -2.53 6.42 6.33
N SER A 37 -3.37 7.43 6.53
CA SER A 37 -3.82 7.86 7.85
C SER A 37 -5.35 7.91 7.81
N PRO A 38 -6.07 7.12 8.63
CA PRO A 38 -5.58 6.06 9.51
C PRO A 38 -4.87 4.93 8.75
N ARG A 39 -3.94 4.23 9.43
CA ARG A 39 -3.03 3.23 8.81
C ARG A 39 -3.76 2.09 8.11
N THR A 40 -4.94 1.72 8.58
CA THR A 40 -5.75 0.64 8.01
C THR A 40 -6.73 1.13 6.94
N GLY A 41 -6.91 2.44 6.78
CA GLY A 41 -7.92 3.06 5.92
C GLY A 41 -9.36 2.92 6.45
N LYS A 42 -9.54 2.47 7.70
CA LYS A 42 -10.87 2.37 8.33
C LYS A 42 -11.54 3.74 8.37
N ASN A 43 -12.80 3.81 7.97
CA ASN A 43 -13.58 5.05 7.84
C ASN A 43 -13.03 6.03 6.79
N GLY A 44 -12.19 5.58 5.86
CA GLY A 44 -11.63 6.39 4.79
C GLY A 44 -10.27 7.02 5.13
N LEU A 45 -9.70 7.76 4.17
CA LEU A 45 -8.42 8.45 4.35
C LEU A 45 -8.61 9.88 4.88
N SER A 46 -7.66 10.32 5.71
CA SER A 46 -7.53 11.70 6.17
C SER A 46 -7.29 12.64 5.00
N GLN A 47 -7.64 13.92 5.19
CA GLN A 47 -7.48 14.93 4.14
C GLN A 47 -6.02 15.09 3.71
N SER A 48 -5.07 15.08 4.65
CA SER A 48 -3.64 15.20 4.34
C SER A 48 -3.12 14.05 3.48
N THR A 49 -3.57 12.82 3.74
CA THR A 49 -3.25 11.67 2.89
C THR A 49 -3.84 11.84 1.49
N LYS A 50 -5.08 12.30 1.39
CA LYS A 50 -5.72 12.56 0.08
C LYS A 50 -5.00 13.65 -0.69
N ASP A 51 -4.57 14.72 -0.04
CA ASP A 51 -3.83 15.82 -0.67
C ASP A 51 -2.47 15.35 -1.20
N GLN A 52 -1.82 14.40 -0.52
CA GLN A 52 -0.59 13.76 -1.01
C GLN A 52 -0.84 12.84 -2.21
N LEU A 53 -1.95 12.10 -2.22
CA LEU A 53 -2.32 11.24 -3.35
C LEU A 53 -2.79 12.06 -4.56
N ALA A 54 -3.44 13.21 -4.34
CA ALA A 54 -3.91 14.12 -5.38
C ALA A 54 -2.76 14.75 -6.20
N GLN A 55 -1.54 14.77 -5.66
CA GLN A 55 -0.33 15.16 -6.41
C GLN A 55 0.01 14.17 -7.54
N GLY A 56 -0.67 13.01 -7.56
CA GLY A 56 -0.52 11.98 -8.57
C GLY A 56 0.70 11.10 -8.34
N ASP A 57 0.77 10.00 -9.09
CA ASP A 57 1.94 9.13 -9.17
C ASP A 57 2.42 8.51 -7.85
N CYS A 58 1.50 8.30 -6.90
CA CYS A 58 1.77 7.73 -5.59
C CYS A 58 1.28 6.28 -5.46
N ILE A 59 2.02 5.49 -4.69
CA ILE A 59 1.61 4.17 -4.20
C ILE A 59 1.11 4.35 -2.77
N LEU A 60 -0.08 3.86 -2.47
CA LEU A 60 -0.65 3.93 -1.13
C LEU A 60 -0.23 2.70 -0.32
N TYR A 61 0.32 2.92 0.87
CA TYR A 61 0.58 1.88 1.85
C TYR A 61 -0.50 1.85 2.93
N MET A 62 -1.03 0.67 3.22
CA MET A 62 -1.96 0.41 4.32
C MET A 62 -1.53 -0.80 5.13
N GLU A 63 -1.96 -0.88 6.38
CA GLU A 63 -1.77 -2.04 7.24
C GLU A 63 -3.00 -2.96 7.19
N ARG A 64 -2.77 -4.26 7.37
CA ARG A 64 -3.83 -5.25 7.59
C ARG A 64 -4.55 -4.98 8.92
N GLY A 65 -5.83 -5.36 8.98
CA GLY A 65 -6.62 -5.35 10.21
C GLY A 65 -7.81 -4.40 10.14
N ASP A 66 -8.39 -4.15 11.31
CA ASP A 66 -9.52 -3.24 11.50
C ASP A 66 -10.83 -3.65 10.79
N GLY A 67 -10.96 -4.94 10.41
CA GLY A 67 -12.12 -5.46 9.67
C GLY A 67 -12.19 -4.98 8.22
N MET A 68 -11.07 -4.49 7.67
CA MET A 68 -11.01 -3.97 6.31
C MET A 68 -10.44 -5.03 5.37
N THR A 69 -11.26 -5.51 4.42
CA THR A 69 -10.82 -6.45 3.39
C THR A 69 -9.79 -5.83 2.45
N PHE A 70 -8.96 -6.68 1.83
CA PHE A 70 -7.98 -6.23 0.84
C PHE A 70 -8.63 -5.56 -0.38
N VAL A 71 -9.80 -6.06 -0.81
CA VAL A 71 -10.59 -5.46 -1.89
C VAL A 71 -11.05 -4.07 -1.51
N ARG A 72 -11.56 -3.88 -0.29
CA ARG A 72 -12.01 -2.56 0.18
C ARG A 72 -10.85 -1.57 0.24
N LYS A 73 -9.66 -2.01 0.64
CA LYS A 73 -8.44 -1.21 0.63
C LYS A 73 -8.04 -0.83 -0.81
N ALA A 74 -8.09 -1.77 -1.74
CA ALA A 74 -7.79 -1.49 -3.15
C ALA A 74 -8.76 -0.45 -3.75
N MET A 75 -10.06 -0.59 -3.49
CA MET A 75 -11.08 0.38 -3.89
C MET A 75 -10.80 1.77 -3.30
N LEU A 76 -10.50 1.85 -2.00
CA LEU A 76 -10.16 3.11 -1.34
C LEU A 76 -8.93 3.78 -1.97
N GLY A 77 -7.91 3.00 -2.33
CA GLY A 77 -6.74 3.50 -3.03
C GLY A 77 -7.09 4.07 -4.41
N GLN A 78 -7.89 3.33 -5.18
CA GLN A 78 -8.36 3.77 -6.49
C GLN A 78 -9.19 5.06 -6.42
N GLU A 79 -10.15 5.13 -5.49
CA GLU A 79 -11.00 6.31 -5.25
C GLU A 79 -10.17 7.54 -4.85
N SER A 80 -9.01 7.31 -4.22
CA SER A 80 -8.12 8.37 -3.76
C SER A 80 -7.04 8.74 -4.79
N GLY A 81 -7.03 8.12 -5.97
CA GLY A 81 -6.07 8.41 -7.04
C GLY A 81 -4.71 7.72 -6.92
N ALA A 82 -4.59 6.70 -6.05
CA ALA A 82 -3.36 5.92 -5.96
C ALA A 82 -3.18 5.01 -7.19
N LEU A 83 -1.93 4.88 -7.66
CA LEU A 83 -1.59 3.98 -8.77
C LEU A 83 -1.64 2.51 -8.37
N ALA A 84 -1.27 2.24 -7.12
CA ALA A 84 -1.25 0.90 -6.55
C ALA A 84 -1.43 0.98 -5.04
N VAL A 85 -1.81 -0.15 -4.46
CA VAL A 85 -1.94 -0.32 -3.01
C VAL A 85 -1.01 -1.43 -2.55
N VAL A 86 -0.19 -1.13 -1.55
CA VAL A 86 0.61 -2.12 -0.83
C VAL A 86 -0.01 -2.30 0.55
N VAL A 87 -0.33 -3.55 0.90
CA VAL A 87 -0.85 -3.87 2.23
C VAL A 87 0.23 -4.59 3.03
N GLY A 88 0.71 -3.95 4.09
CA GLY A 88 1.63 -4.54 5.05
C GLY A 88 0.89 -5.45 6.01
N ASN A 89 1.41 -6.66 6.21
CA ASN A 89 0.95 -7.52 7.30
C ASN A 89 1.56 -7.00 8.62
N ASN A 90 0.71 -6.70 9.60
CA ASN A 90 1.12 -6.27 10.94
C ASN A 90 1.07 -7.41 11.97
N SER A 91 0.75 -8.64 11.55
CA SER A 91 0.81 -9.83 12.40
C SER A 91 2.23 -10.38 12.46
N SER A 92 2.68 -10.76 13.66
CA SER A 92 3.96 -11.46 13.90
C SER A 92 4.02 -12.85 13.25
N ALA A 93 2.88 -13.41 12.85
CA ALA A 93 2.79 -14.64 12.08
C ALA A 93 3.11 -14.35 10.60
N SER A 94 4.35 -14.65 10.21
CA SER A 94 4.94 -14.43 8.88
C SER A 94 4.41 -15.39 7.79
N TRP A 95 3.14 -15.80 7.87
CA TRP A 95 2.55 -16.71 6.89
C TRP A 95 2.16 -15.92 5.63
N PRO A 96 2.57 -16.35 4.42
CA PRO A 96 2.17 -15.69 3.18
C PRO A 96 0.67 -15.89 2.98
N TYR A 97 -0.11 -14.86 3.32
CA TYR A 97 -1.54 -14.84 3.11
C TYR A 97 -1.82 -14.37 1.69
N VAL A 98 -2.51 -15.19 0.90
CA VAL A 98 -3.01 -14.77 -0.41
C VAL A 98 -4.18 -13.81 -0.16
N MET A 99 -4.15 -12.62 -0.74
CA MET A 99 -5.24 -11.64 -0.64
C MET A 99 -6.50 -12.16 -1.36
N LYS A 100 -7.26 -13.02 -0.67
CA LYS A 100 -8.55 -13.56 -1.13
C LYS A 100 -9.71 -12.80 -0.51
N ASP A 101 -10.75 -12.55 -1.30
CA ASP A 101 -12.03 -12.08 -0.79
C ASP A 101 -12.66 -13.20 0.04
N SER A 102 -12.61 -13.05 1.36
CA SER A 102 -13.23 -13.97 2.30
C SER A 102 -14.31 -13.17 2.99
N LYS A 103 -15.58 -13.54 2.78
CA LYS A 103 -16.78 -12.87 3.32
C LYS A 103 -16.92 -12.93 4.86
N ASP A 104 -15.87 -13.29 5.59
CA ASP A 104 -15.88 -13.54 7.05
C ASP A 104 -14.86 -12.68 7.82
N GLU A 105 -14.65 -11.42 7.43
CA GLU A 105 -14.09 -10.37 8.31
C GLU A 105 -15.02 -9.15 8.35
#